data_AF-A0A1H3JDF8-F1
#
_entry.id   AF-A0A1H3JDF8-F1
#
_cell.length_a   1.000
_cell.length_b   1.000
_cell.length_c   1.000
_cell.angle_alpha   90.00
_cell.angle_beta   90.00
_cell.angle_gamma   90.00
#
_symmetry.space_group_name_H-M   'P 1'
#
loop_
_entity.id
_entity.type
_entity.pdbx_description
1 polymer ?
#
loop_
_entity_poly.entity_id
_entity_poly.type
_entity_poly.pdbx_seq_one_letter_code
_entity_poly.pdbx_strand_id
1 'polypeptide(L)'
;MVEDQEDIRQSLQILFSTAPGERVMRPDYGCDLNSIMFENLGEDLLADIERKITESILRYETRVVLNSLQVTQSPGTPSQLVVSVSYRVRGSDMTGKLDALLDIGDGQGVGFL
;
A
#
# COMPACT_ATOMS: atom_id res chain seq x y z
N MET A 1 -13.03 -12.66 -15.25
CA MET A 1 -11.74 -13.39 -15.15
C MET A 1 -10.54 -12.45 -15.26
N VAL A 2 -10.39 -11.62 -16.31
CA VAL A 2 -9.34 -10.55 -16.32
C VAL A 2 -9.81 -9.29 -15.59
N GLU A 3 -11.10 -8.96 -15.69
CA GLU A 3 -11.71 -7.82 -14.99
C GLU A 3 -11.55 -7.90 -13.47
N ASP A 4 -11.69 -9.10 -12.87
CA ASP A 4 -11.53 -9.29 -11.42
C ASP A 4 -10.13 -8.92 -10.92
N GLN A 5 -9.09 -9.17 -11.71
CA GLN A 5 -7.72 -8.84 -11.33
C GLN A 5 -7.47 -7.34 -11.39
N GLU A 6 -7.93 -6.70 -12.46
CA GLU A 6 -7.75 -5.27 -12.65
C GLU A 6 -8.56 -4.47 -11.62
N ASP A 7 -9.80 -4.90 -11.32
CA ASP A 7 -10.61 -4.30 -10.27
C ASP A 7 -9.95 -4.40 -8.88
N ILE A 8 -9.36 -5.56 -8.56
CA ILE A 8 -8.58 -5.73 -7.32
C ILE A 8 -7.38 -4.79 -7.30
N ARG A 9 -6.62 -4.70 -8.41
CA ARG A 9 -5.45 -3.84 -8.52
C ARG A 9 -5.83 -2.38 -8.31
N GLN A 10 -6.90 -1.90 -8.95
CA GLN A 10 -7.41 -0.55 -8.80
C GLN A 10 -7.94 -0.29 -7.39
N SER A 11 -8.64 -1.25 -6.79
CA SER A 11 -9.11 -1.16 -5.40
C SER A 11 -7.96 -1.00 -4.41
N LEU A 12 -6.88 -1.76 -4.57
CA LEU A 12 -5.66 -1.63 -3.76
C LEU A 12 -4.98 -0.27 -3.95
N GLN A 13 -4.91 0.24 -5.19
CA GLN A 13 -4.39 1.59 -5.45
C GLN A 13 -5.21 2.66 -4.72
N ILE A 14 -6.54 2.60 -4.82
CA ILE A 14 -7.43 3.53 -4.12
C ILE A 14 -7.22 3.44 -2.61
N LEU A 15 -7.12 2.22 -2.07
CA LEU A 15 -6.92 2.01 -0.64
C LEU A 15 -5.62 2.66 -0.14
N PHE A 16 -4.51 2.51 -0.86
CA PHE A 16 -3.22 3.08 -0.45
C PHE A 16 -3.11 4.59 -0.68
N SER A 17 -3.83 5.14 -1.64
CA SER A 17 -3.88 6.59 -1.86
C SER A 17 -4.88 7.34 -0.98
N THR A 18 -5.80 6.63 -0.33
CA THR A 18 -6.83 7.27 0.51
C THR A 18 -6.36 7.36 1.95
N ALA A 19 -6.36 8.56 2.53
CA ALA A 19 -6.12 8.73 3.96
C ALA A 19 -7.39 8.44 4.76
N PRO A 20 -7.30 7.79 5.94
CA PRO A 20 -8.45 7.68 6.83
C PRO A 20 -9.06 9.06 7.15
N GLY A 21 -10.38 9.15 7.11
CA GLY A 21 -11.14 10.39 7.27
C GLY A 21 -11.43 11.15 5.98
N GLU A 22 -10.76 10.84 4.86
CA GLU A 22 -10.98 11.49 3.57
C GLU A 22 -12.38 11.19 3.00
N ARG A 23 -12.87 9.96 3.22
CA ARG A 23 -14.21 9.55 2.81
C ARG A 23 -15.20 9.81 3.94
N VAL A 24 -16.00 10.87 3.83
CA VAL A 24 -17.00 11.28 4.84
C VAL A 24 -17.92 10.13 5.29
N MET A 25 -18.38 9.30 4.36
CA MET A 25 -19.28 8.18 4.65
C MET A 25 -18.57 6.89 5.08
N ARG A 26 -17.24 6.86 5.06
CA ARG A 26 -16.38 5.74 5.45
C ARG A 26 -15.07 6.26 6.07
N PRO A 27 -15.14 6.89 7.25
CA PRO A 27 -13.99 7.54 7.86
C PRO A 27 -12.85 6.56 8.18
N ASP A 28 -13.14 5.29 8.45
CA ASP A 28 -12.11 4.29 8.71
C ASP A 28 -11.37 3.82 7.44
N TYR A 29 -11.93 4.04 6.24
CA TYR A 29 -11.39 3.51 5.00
C TYR A 29 -10.15 4.31 4.56
N GLY A 30 -9.10 3.58 4.24
CA GLY A 30 -7.83 4.12 3.77
C GLY A 30 -6.66 3.36 4.35
N CYS A 31 -5.46 3.78 3.96
CA CYS A 31 -4.21 3.38 4.58
C CYS A 31 -3.49 4.66 5.00
N ASP A 32 -3.24 4.82 6.29
CA ASP A 32 -2.57 6.00 6.81
C ASP A 32 -1.06 5.94 6.58
N LEU A 33 -0.67 6.04 5.31
CA LEU A 33 0.72 6.18 4.86
C LEU A 33 1.20 7.64 4.94
N ASN A 34 0.27 8.58 5.11
CA ASN A 34 0.57 10.01 5.19
C ASN A 34 1.17 10.40 6.55
N SER A 35 0.80 9.75 7.65
CA SER A 35 1.44 9.99 8.96
C SER A 35 2.94 9.69 8.98
N ILE A 36 3.39 8.86 8.05
CA ILE A 36 4.74 8.30 7.94
C ILE A 36 5.69 9.31 7.24
N MET A 37 5.15 10.32 6.54
CA MET A 37 5.91 11.31 5.77
C MET A 37 6.83 12.22 6.63
N PHE A 38 6.70 12.20 7.96
CA PHE A 38 7.49 13.04 8.86
C PHE A 38 8.32 12.25 9.88
N GLU A 39 8.33 10.92 9.77
CA GLU A 39 9.07 10.07 10.69
C GLU A 39 10.51 9.84 10.21
N ASN A 40 11.40 9.56 11.18
CA ASN A 40 12.80 9.30 10.86
C ASN A 40 12.91 7.91 10.19
N LEU A 41 13.61 7.85 9.07
CA LEU A 41 13.84 6.61 8.34
C LEU A 41 14.63 5.61 9.21
N GLY A 42 13.95 4.57 9.66
CA GLY A 42 14.52 3.50 10.48
C GLY A 42 13.77 2.19 10.28
N GLU A 43 14.33 1.09 10.80
CA GLU A 43 13.72 -0.25 10.71
C GLU A 43 12.33 -0.29 11.35
N ASP A 44 12.12 0.45 12.45
CA ASP A 44 10.82 0.56 13.13
C ASP A 44 9.76 1.17 12.22
N LEU A 45 10.11 2.19 11.43
CA LEU A 45 9.21 2.83 10.48
C LEU A 45 8.82 1.89 9.35
N LEU A 46 9.80 1.16 8.80
CA LEU A 46 9.55 0.16 7.75
C LEU A 46 8.60 -0.93 8.26
N ALA A 47 8.82 -1.44 9.47
CA ALA A 47 7.93 -2.41 10.10
C ALA A 47 6.51 -1.85 10.33
N ASP A 48 6.38 -0.58 10.70
CA ASP A 48 5.09 0.06 10.88
C ASP A 48 4.33 0.22 9.55
N ILE A 49 5.02 0.63 8.48
CA ILE A 49 4.46 0.67 7.11
C ILE A 49 3.95 -0.72 6.72
N GLU A 50 4.79 -1.75 6.89
CA GLU A 50 4.43 -3.12 6.54
C GLU A 50 3.18 -3.59 7.28
N ARG A 51 3.11 -3.30 8.58
CA ARG A 51 1.97 -3.61 9.43
C ARG A 51 0.71 -2.89 8.96
N LYS A 52 0.76 -1.57 8.76
CA LYS A 52 -0.38 -0.75 8.32
C LYS A 52 -0.94 -1.22 6.97
N ILE A 53 -0.07 -1.50 6.00
CA ILE A 53 -0.46 -2.02 4.69
C ILE A 53 -1.13 -3.38 4.85
N THR A 54 -0.51 -4.28 5.62
CA THR A 54 -1.05 -5.63 5.84
C THR A 54 -2.43 -5.58 6.50
N GLU A 55 -2.59 -4.81 7.57
CA GLU A 55 -3.86 -4.62 8.27
C GLU A 55 -4.93 -4.02 7.34
N SER A 56 -4.56 -3.03 6.53
CA SER A 56 -5.48 -2.37 5.59
C SER A 56 -5.97 -3.33 4.50
N ILE A 57 -5.07 -4.11 3.90
CA ILE A 57 -5.44 -5.13 2.90
C ILE A 57 -6.36 -6.17 3.54
N LEU A 58 -6.01 -6.70 4.71
CA LEU A 58 -6.81 -7.72 5.41
C LEU A 58 -8.22 -7.22 5.74
N ARG A 59 -8.34 -5.93 6.10
CA ARG A 59 -9.61 -5.31 6.47
C ARG A 59 -10.48 -4.94 5.28
N TYR A 60 -9.89 -4.38 4.23
CA TYR A 60 -10.64 -3.73 3.14
C TYR A 60 -10.63 -4.49 1.82
N GLU A 61 -9.65 -5.36 1.57
CA GLU A 61 -9.54 -6.13 0.32
C GLU A 61 -9.49 -7.65 0.59
N THR A 62 -10.58 -8.17 1.17
CA THR A 62 -10.71 -9.59 1.55
C THR A 62 -10.62 -10.59 0.39
N ARG A 63 -10.75 -10.11 -0.86
CA ARG A 63 -10.63 -10.92 -2.08
C ARG A 63 -9.20 -11.37 -2.34
N VAL A 64 -8.20 -10.73 -1.75
CA VAL A 64 -6.79 -11.14 -1.91
C VAL A 64 -6.25 -11.84 -0.67
N VAL A 65 -5.18 -12.59 -0.88
CA VAL A 65 -4.31 -13.11 0.18
C VAL A 65 -2.93 -12.52 -0.09
N LEU A 66 -2.39 -11.81 0.91
CA LEU A 66 -1.06 -11.23 0.83
C LEU A 66 -0.01 -12.36 0.83
N ASN A 67 0.85 -12.39 -0.18
CA ASN A 67 1.93 -13.39 -0.29
C ASN A 67 3.25 -12.84 0.23
N SER A 68 3.57 -11.60 -0.12
CA SER A 68 4.80 -10.94 0.30
C SER A 68 4.58 -9.43 0.27
N LEU A 69 5.17 -8.74 1.24
CA LEU A 69 5.27 -7.29 1.30
C LEU A 69 6.72 -6.95 1.59
N GLN A 70 7.28 -6.03 0.82
CA GLN A 70 8.63 -5.51 1.03
C GLN A 70 8.61 -4.00 0.96
N VAL A 71 9.19 -3.35 1.95
CA VAL A 71 9.39 -1.90 1.96
C VAL A 71 10.89 -1.63 1.99
N THR A 72 11.40 -0.95 0.97
CA THR A 72 12.83 -0.68 0.82
C THR A 72 13.07 0.76 0.47
N GLN A 73 14.22 1.31 0.87
CA GLN A 73 14.62 2.65 0.44
C GLN A 73 15.05 2.64 -1.03
N SER A 74 14.62 3.66 -1.78
CA SER A 74 15.03 3.84 -3.16
C SER A 74 16.53 4.14 -3.24
N PRO A 75 17.31 3.41 -4.07
CA PRO A 75 18.75 3.64 -4.18
C PRO A 75 19.10 4.98 -4.82
N GLY A 76 18.16 5.60 -5.55
CA GLY A 76 18.37 6.89 -6.22
C GLY A 76 18.00 8.11 -5.37
N THR A 77 17.08 7.94 -4.41
CA THR A 77 16.53 9.05 -3.63
C THR A 77 16.30 8.59 -2.19
N PRO A 78 17.10 9.07 -1.21
CA PRO A 78 17.00 8.59 0.18
C PRO A 78 15.68 8.95 0.86
N SER A 79 14.93 9.92 0.34
CA SER A 79 13.60 10.29 0.85
C SER A 79 12.47 9.46 0.24
N GLN A 80 12.75 8.49 -0.63
CA GLN A 80 11.75 7.67 -1.30
C GLN A 80 11.80 6.22 -0.82
N LEU A 81 10.64 5.66 -0.53
CA LEU A 81 10.45 4.24 -0.26
C LEU A 81 9.75 3.56 -1.44
N VAL A 82 10.23 2.37 -1.78
CA VAL A 82 9.61 1.45 -2.71
C VAL A 82 8.87 0.40 -1.90
N VAL A 83 7.55 0.33 -2.10
CA VAL A 83 6.66 -0.65 -1.50
C VAL A 83 6.28 -1.66 -2.58
N SER A 84 6.68 -2.91 -2.42
CA SER A 84 6.35 -4.02 -3.32
C SER A 84 5.38 -4.97 -2.65
N VAL A 85 4.14 -5.01 -3.15
CA VAL A 85 3.07 -5.88 -2.66
C VAL A 85 2.86 -7.02 -3.66
N SER A 86 3.05 -8.26 -3.23
CA SER A 86 2.68 -9.46 -3.99
C SER A 86 1.49 -10.14 -3.33
N TYR A 87 0.47 -10.46 -4.11
CA TYR A 87 -0.76 -11.08 -3.61
C TYR A 87 -1.32 -12.12 -4.58
N ARG A 88 -2.17 -13.00 -4.06
CA ARG A 88 -2.98 -13.93 -4.86
C ARG A 88 -4.45 -13.63 -4.69
N VAL A 89 -5.24 -13.86 -5.73
CA VAL A 89 -6.70 -13.77 -5.65
C VAL A 89 -7.24 -15.00 -4.92
N ARG A 90 -8.08 -14.80 -3.90
CA ARG A 90 -8.65 -15.88 -3.10
C ARG A 90 -9.55 -16.75 -3.98
N GLY A 91 -9.33 -18.06 -3.93
CA GLY A 91 -10.09 -19.03 -4.75
C GLY A 91 -9.63 -19.11 -6.21
N SER A 92 -8.51 -18.47 -6.57
CA SER A 92 -7.87 -18.56 -7.88
C SER A 92 -6.36 -18.80 -7.75
N ASP A 93 -5.74 -19.24 -8.84
CA ASP A 93 -4.27 -19.34 -8.97
C ASP A 93 -3.65 -18.06 -9.56
N MET A 94 -4.47 -17.03 -9.78
CA MET A 94 -4.02 -15.73 -10.25
C MET A 94 -3.23 -14.98 -9.17
N THR A 95 -2.04 -14.51 -9.55
CA THR A 95 -1.17 -13.68 -8.72
C THR A 95 -1.04 -12.28 -9.32
N GLY A 96 -1.02 -11.27 -8.46
CA GLY A 96 -0.78 -9.88 -8.83
C GLY A 96 0.42 -9.31 -8.06
N LYS A 97 1.02 -8.28 -8.64
CA LYS A 97 2.03 -7.45 -7.99
C LYS A 97 1.64 -5.99 -8.13
N LEU A 98 1.86 -5.21 -7.08
CA LEU A 98 1.70 -3.76 -7.08
C LEU A 98 2.97 -3.15 -6.48
N ASP A 99 3.60 -2.28 -7.25
CA ASP A 99 4.74 -1.49 -6.80
C ASP A 99 4.29 -0.03 -6.61
N ALA A 100 4.54 0.51 -5.42
CA ALA A 100 4.21 1.88 -5.07
C ALA A 100 5.47 2.62 -4.59
N LEU A 101 5.52 3.91 -4.90
CA LEU A 101 6.52 4.85 -4.43
C LEU A 101 5.90 5.76 -3.38
N LEU A 102 6.54 5.85 -2.23
CA LEU A 102 6.19 6.79 -1.17
C LEU A 102 7.30 7.83 -1.06
N ASP A 103 6.99 9.10 -1.26
CA ASP A 103 7.94 10.20 -1.06
C ASP A 103 7.72 10.84 0.32
N ILE A 104 8.74 10.77 1.15
CA ILE A 104 8.75 11.28 2.53
C ILE A 104 9.36 12.70 2.55
N GLY A 105 10.07 13.11 1.49
CA GLY A 105 10.83 14.35 1.46
C GLY A 105 10.04 15.56 0.95
N ASP A 106 9.21 15.37 -0.07
CA ASP A 106 8.53 16.47 -0.78
C ASP A 106 7.03 16.59 -0.44
N GLY A 107 6.48 15.67 0.36
CA GLY A 107 5.04 15.63 0.67
C GLY A 107 4.16 15.24 -0.53
N GLN A 108 4.76 14.68 -1.58
CA GLN A 108 4.06 14.07 -2.69
C GLN A 108 3.55 12.71 -2.17
N GLY A 109 2.24 12.49 -2.21
CA GLY A 109 1.63 11.26 -1.68
C GLY A 109 2.05 9.98 -2.41
N VAL A 110 1.29 8.90 -2.23
CA VAL A 110 1.61 7.60 -2.83
C VAL A 110 1.51 7.62 -4.36
N GLY A 111 2.61 7.34 -5.05
CA GLY A 111 2.67 7.10 -6.50
C GLY A 111 2.68 5.59 -6.81
N PHE A 112 2.18 5.18 -7.98
CA PHE A 112 2.23 3.79 -8.43
C PHE A 112 3.06 3.68 -9.71
N LEU A 113 3.87 2.61 -9.80
CA LEU A 113 4.75 2.31 -10.93
C LEU A 113 4.08 1.37 -11.95
#